data_AF-A0A3A4NRF3-F1
#
_entry.id   AF-A0A3A4NRF3-F1
#
_cell.length_a   1.000
_cell.length_b   1.000
_cell.length_c   1.000
_cell.angle_alpha   90.00
_cell.angle_beta   90.00
_cell.angle_gamma   90.00
#
_symmetry.space_group_name_H-M   'P 1'
#
loop_
_entity.id
_entity.type
_entity.pdbx_description
1 polymer ?
#
loop_
_entity_poly.entity_id
_entity_poly.type
_entity_poly.pdbx_seq_one_letter_code
_entity_poly.pdbx_strand_id
1 'polypeptide(L)'
;MKYFTEEEDRFVFILDPCGSGGRLFRSDMHKGRFRYGCGIPCRMEEPANINFHRVDFPIYCAHCASSNRDQFEGGPLVFVIDGHAQKDPASPCVHYLYKKGAKREVPAAILSQVGKSEVAPRKGPSSPGNPCR
;
A
#
# COMPACT_ATOMS: atom_id res chain seq x y z
N MET A 1 4.00 1.62 -17.50
CA MET A 1 2.98 2.61 -17.96
C MET A 1 2.09 3.00 -16.79
N LYS A 2 1.81 4.30 -16.57
CA LYS A 2 0.93 4.73 -15.46
C LYS A 2 -0.39 5.20 -16.04
N TYR A 3 -1.49 4.64 -15.56
CA TYR A 3 -2.83 5.06 -15.95
C TYR A 3 -3.79 4.81 -14.79
N PHE A 4 -5.00 5.37 -14.90
CA PHE A 4 -6.07 5.12 -13.96
C PHE A 4 -7.38 4.87 -14.69
N THR A 5 -8.27 4.12 -14.04
CA THR A 5 -9.67 3.97 -14.44
C THR A 5 -10.55 4.53 -13.34
N GLU A 6 -11.70 5.06 -13.72
CA GLU A 6 -12.72 5.49 -12.77
C GLU A 6 -13.82 4.42 -12.71
N GLU A 7 -14.15 3.99 -11.51
CA GLU A 7 -15.29 3.13 -11.19
C GLU A 7 -16.34 3.96 -10.44
N GLU A 8 -17.50 3.37 -10.14
CA GLU A 8 -18.58 4.08 -9.47
C GLU A 8 -18.14 4.65 -8.11
N ASP A 9 -17.48 3.83 -7.29
CA ASP A 9 -17.15 4.12 -5.90
C ASP A 9 -15.67 4.51 -5.67
N ARG A 10 -14.79 4.32 -6.66
CA ARG A 10 -13.34 4.52 -6.53
C ARG A 10 -12.65 4.90 -7.84
N PHE A 11 -11.41 5.35 -7.73
CA PHE A 11 -10.43 5.39 -8.81
C PHE A 11 -9.42 4.27 -8.61
N VAL A 12 -9.05 3.59 -9.69
CA VAL A 12 -8.05 2.52 -9.70
C VAL A 12 -6.81 3.02 -10.40
N PHE A 13 -5.70 3.15 -9.67
CA PHE A 13 -4.42 3.56 -10.22
C PHE A 13 -3.54 2.34 -10.47
N ILE A 14 -3.04 2.20 -11.69
CA ILE A 14 -2.09 1.16 -12.08
C ILE A 14 -0.72 1.84 -12.26
N LEU A 15 0.19 1.52 -11.33
CA LEU A 15 1.49 2.17 -11.20
C LEU A 15 2.61 1.20 -11.55
N ASP A 16 3.25 1.43 -12.69
CA ASP A 16 4.26 0.53 -13.26
C ASP A 16 5.56 1.28 -13.61
N PRO A 17 6.55 1.28 -12.71
CA PRO A 17 6.46 0.90 -11.29
C PRO A 17 5.77 1.97 -10.43
N CYS A 18 5.38 1.60 -9.20
CA CYS A 18 5.02 2.58 -8.19
C CYS A 18 6.24 3.39 -7.72
N GLY A 19 5.98 4.61 -7.24
CA GLY A 19 6.96 5.70 -7.15
C GLY A 19 8.20 5.44 -6.28
N SER A 20 8.12 4.53 -5.31
CA SER A 20 9.24 4.20 -4.43
C SER A 20 9.45 2.68 -4.36
N GLY A 21 8.51 1.93 -3.77
CA GLY A 21 8.65 0.48 -3.57
C GLY A 21 8.90 -0.30 -4.86
N GLY A 22 8.17 -0.02 -5.94
CA GLY A 22 8.36 -0.67 -7.23
C GLY A 22 9.64 -0.27 -7.95
N ARG A 23 10.03 1.01 -7.86
CA ARG A 23 11.34 1.44 -8.38
C ARG A 23 12.49 0.80 -7.61
N LEU A 24 12.36 0.62 -6.28
CA LEU A 24 13.34 -0.12 -5.48
C LEU A 24 13.36 -1.61 -5.87
N PHE A 25 12.20 -2.22 -6.09
CA PHE A 25 12.12 -3.63 -6.48
C PHE A 25 12.78 -3.89 -7.84
N ARG A 26 12.72 -2.91 -8.75
CA ARG A 26 13.38 -2.91 -10.06
C ARG A 26 14.84 -2.42 -10.03
N SER A 27 15.35 -2.01 -8.87
CA SER A 27 16.68 -1.38 -8.75
C SER A 27 16.85 -0.06 -9.53
N ASP A 28 15.76 0.65 -9.84
CA ASP A 28 15.75 1.89 -10.63
C ASP A 28 16.17 3.13 -9.84
N MET A 29 16.08 3.12 -8.51
CA MET A 29 16.33 4.34 -7.70
C MET A 29 17.82 4.69 -7.52
N HIS A 30 18.75 3.83 -7.95
CA HIS A 30 20.14 3.92 -7.52
C HIS A 30 21.18 3.59 -8.60
N LYS A 31 20.87 3.78 -9.88
CA LYS A 31 21.86 3.66 -10.96
C LYS A 31 23.06 4.59 -10.65
N GLY A 32 24.14 4.01 -10.10
CA GLY A 32 25.44 4.65 -9.89
C GLY A 32 25.79 5.20 -8.50
N ARG A 33 25.10 4.89 -7.38
CA ARG A 33 25.38 5.56 -6.09
C ARG A 33 25.52 4.75 -4.78
N PHE A 34 25.72 3.43 -4.77
CA PHE A 34 26.07 2.73 -3.52
C PHE A 34 27.08 1.57 -3.67
N ARG A 35 28.15 1.63 -2.84
CA ARG A 35 29.10 0.59 -2.39
C ARG A 35 28.76 0.35 -0.90
N TYR A 36 28.73 -0.81 -0.24
CA TYR A 36 29.25 -2.18 -0.42
C TYR A 36 28.21 -3.22 0.08
N GLY A 37 28.17 -4.41 -0.52
CA GLY A 37 27.86 -5.67 0.20
C GLY A 37 26.65 -6.49 -0.24
N CYS A 38 25.45 -5.92 -0.25
CA CYS A 38 24.19 -6.66 -0.49
C CYS A 38 23.26 -5.86 -1.42
N GLY A 39 22.43 -6.56 -2.21
CA GLY A 39 21.48 -5.93 -3.15
C GLY A 39 20.48 -4.97 -2.47
N ILE A 40 19.93 -4.05 -3.27
CA ILE A 40 19.14 -2.88 -2.80
C ILE A 40 17.76 -3.20 -2.23
N PRO A 41 16.94 -4.11 -2.80
CA PRO A 41 15.74 -4.47 -2.09
C PRO A 41 16.21 -5.35 -0.94
N CYS A 42 16.43 -4.75 0.24
CA CYS A 42 16.25 -5.52 1.46
C CYS A 42 14.86 -6.12 1.33
N ARG A 43 14.78 -7.44 1.23
CA ARG A 43 13.52 -8.16 1.08
C ARG A 43 13.22 -8.86 2.38
N MET A 44 11.93 -8.96 2.69
CA MET A 44 11.47 -9.76 3.81
C MET A 44 11.28 -11.18 3.31
N GLU A 45 12.08 -12.11 3.84
CA GLU A 45 12.10 -13.52 3.42
C GLU A 45 10.82 -14.23 3.86
N GLU A 46 10.36 -13.94 5.07
CA GLU A 46 9.21 -14.60 5.69
C GLU A 46 7.88 -13.83 5.49
N PRO A 47 6.75 -14.53 5.34
CA PRO A 47 5.44 -13.90 5.20
C PRO A 47 4.93 -13.35 6.54
N ALA A 48 4.41 -12.13 6.52
CA ALA A 48 3.81 -11.44 7.65
C ALA A 48 2.73 -10.45 7.20
N ASN A 49 1.85 -10.03 8.10
CA ASN A 49 0.81 -9.03 7.77
C ASN A 49 1.39 -7.68 7.28
N ILE A 50 2.66 -7.40 7.57
CA ILE A 50 3.36 -6.18 7.16
C ILE A 50 4.02 -6.28 5.76
N ASN A 51 4.13 -7.46 5.13
CA ASN A 51 4.46 -7.60 3.69
C ASN A 51 3.32 -8.19 2.88
N PHE A 52 2.07 -7.99 3.30
CA PHE A 52 0.94 -8.58 2.59
C PHE A 52 0.94 -10.12 2.61
N HIS A 53 1.55 -10.74 3.63
CA HIS A 53 1.80 -12.18 3.71
C HIS A 53 2.61 -12.74 2.53
N ARG A 54 3.62 -11.99 2.07
CA ARG A 54 4.44 -12.35 0.92
C ARG A 54 5.88 -12.62 1.29
N VAL A 55 6.42 -13.70 0.73
CA VAL A 55 7.86 -13.98 0.72
C VAL A 55 8.56 -13.10 -0.32
N ASP A 56 9.85 -12.86 -0.10
CA ASP A 56 10.73 -12.16 -1.05
C ASP A 56 10.20 -10.77 -1.49
N PHE A 57 9.54 -10.08 -0.56
CA PHE A 57 8.86 -8.82 -0.85
C PHE A 57 9.66 -7.59 -0.36
N PRO A 58 9.70 -6.46 -1.11
CA PRO A 58 10.54 -5.33 -0.74
C PRO A 58 10.16 -4.77 0.65
N ILE A 59 11.16 -4.62 1.53
CA ILE A 59 10.97 -4.13 2.91
C ILE A 59 10.32 -2.75 2.91
N TYR A 60 10.64 -1.92 1.91
CA TYR A 60 10.06 -0.59 1.78
C TYR A 60 8.54 -0.65 1.68
N CYS A 61 7.97 -1.66 1.01
CA CYS A 61 6.52 -1.78 0.86
C CYS A 61 5.78 -2.06 2.18
N ALA A 62 6.49 -2.31 3.29
CA ALA A 62 5.91 -2.41 4.62
C ALA A 62 5.07 -1.19 5.03
N HIS A 63 5.46 0.02 4.59
CA HIS A 63 4.67 1.22 4.88
C HIS A 63 3.29 1.18 4.20
N CYS A 64 3.16 0.52 3.03
CA CYS A 64 1.87 0.36 2.35
C CYS A 64 0.94 -0.53 3.18
N ALA A 65 1.45 -1.63 3.71
CA ALA A 65 0.67 -2.53 4.58
C ALA A 65 0.25 -1.83 5.87
N SER A 66 1.16 -1.09 6.50
CA SER A 66 0.85 -0.26 7.68
C SER A 66 -0.25 0.76 7.36
N SER A 67 -0.12 1.49 6.25
CA SER A 67 -1.11 2.48 5.83
C SER A 67 -2.48 1.86 5.56
N ASN A 68 -2.55 0.69 4.92
CA ASN A 68 -3.82 -0.04 4.76
C ASN A 68 -4.48 -0.32 6.12
N ARG A 69 -3.71 -0.81 7.10
CA ARG A 69 -4.25 -1.09 8.44
C ARG A 69 -4.83 0.16 9.09
N ASP A 70 -4.11 1.29 9.05
CA ASP A 70 -4.59 2.56 9.61
C ASP A 70 -5.87 3.04 8.93
N GLN A 71 -5.96 2.90 7.60
CA GLN A 71 -7.14 3.23 6.82
C GLN A 71 -8.34 2.33 7.18
N PHE A 72 -8.09 1.03 7.41
CA PHE A 72 -9.11 0.08 7.84
C PHE A 72 -9.54 0.27 9.30
N GLU A 73 -8.71 0.89 10.14
CA GLU A 73 -9.02 1.26 11.53
C GLU A 73 -9.71 2.64 11.66
N GLY A 74 -10.50 3.00 10.65
CA GLY A 74 -11.34 4.20 10.63
C GLY A 74 -10.68 5.43 9.99
N GLY A 75 -9.49 5.27 9.40
CA GLY A 75 -8.88 6.28 8.54
C GLY A 75 -9.61 6.45 7.19
N PRO A 76 -9.31 7.52 6.43
CA PRO A 76 -9.87 7.73 5.10
C PRO A 76 -9.28 6.71 4.10
N LEU A 77 -10.11 6.14 3.21
CA LEU A 77 -9.68 5.17 2.20
C LEU A 77 -9.12 5.89 0.96
N VAL A 78 -7.91 6.46 1.07
CA VAL A 78 -7.31 7.32 0.04
C VAL A 78 -6.38 6.55 -0.89
N PHE A 79 -5.50 5.74 -0.32
CA PHE A 79 -4.59 4.89 -1.10
C PHE A 79 -4.61 3.53 -0.45
N VAL A 80 -5.66 2.75 -0.74
CA VAL A 80 -5.72 1.35 -0.36
C VAL A 80 -4.92 0.56 -1.37
N ILE A 81 -3.84 -0.09 -0.93
CA ILE A 81 -2.89 -0.79 -1.80
C ILE A 81 -3.27 -2.26 -1.94
N ASP A 82 -3.27 -2.77 -3.17
CA ASP A 82 -3.21 -4.20 -3.45
C ASP A 82 -1.74 -4.64 -3.50
N GLY A 83 -1.28 -5.24 -2.39
CA GLY A 83 0.08 -5.77 -2.27
C GLY A 83 0.32 -7.02 -3.10
N HIS A 84 -0.71 -7.72 -3.55
CA HIS A 84 -0.61 -8.91 -4.41
C HIS A 84 -0.62 -8.57 -5.90
N ALA A 85 -1.02 -7.36 -6.30
CA ALA A 85 -0.88 -6.90 -7.67
C ALA A 85 0.59 -6.85 -8.11
N GLN A 86 1.51 -6.43 -7.22
CA GLN A 86 2.93 -6.31 -7.52
C GLN A 86 3.69 -7.63 -7.34
N LYS A 87 3.30 -8.67 -8.07
CA LYS A 87 3.77 -10.06 -7.90
C LYS A 87 5.28 -10.21 -8.02
N ASP A 88 5.91 -9.47 -8.90
CA ASP A 88 7.34 -9.52 -9.18
C ASP A 88 7.86 -8.13 -9.58
N PRO A 89 9.17 -7.95 -9.82
CA PRO A 89 9.70 -6.67 -10.26
C PRO A 89 9.06 -6.13 -11.54
N ALA A 90 8.57 -6.97 -12.46
CA ALA A 90 7.94 -6.54 -13.72
C ALA A 90 6.46 -6.17 -13.56
N SER A 91 5.82 -6.63 -12.49
CA SER A 91 4.40 -6.39 -12.22
C SER A 91 4.13 -4.95 -11.73
N PRO A 92 2.96 -4.38 -12.06
CA PRO A 92 2.53 -3.09 -11.55
C PRO A 92 2.10 -3.18 -10.07
N CYS A 93 2.03 -2.03 -9.40
CA CYS A 93 1.31 -1.89 -8.14
C CYS A 93 -0.07 -1.26 -8.39
N VAL A 94 -1.10 -1.70 -7.68
CA VAL A 94 -2.47 -1.20 -7.83
C VAL A 94 -2.90 -0.48 -6.56
N HIS A 95 -3.37 0.76 -6.71
CA HIS A 95 -3.88 1.57 -5.60
C HIS A 95 -5.35 1.94 -5.86
N TYR A 96 -6.17 1.90 -4.83
CA TYR A 96 -7.57 2.33 -4.85
C TYR A 96 -7.74 3.61 -4.05
N LEU A 97 -8.37 4.61 -4.68
CA LEU A 97 -8.81 5.85 -4.04
C LEU A 97 -10.34 5.89 -4.02
N TYR A 98 -10.93 5.69 -2.84
CA TYR A 98 -12.37 5.68 -2.72
C TYR A 98 -12.91 7.11 -2.73
N LYS A 99 -14.01 7.32 -3.47
CA LYS A 99 -14.67 8.62 -3.57
C LYS A 99 -15.27 9.02 -2.23
N LYS A 100 -15.42 10.33 -2.03
CA LYS A 100 -16.14 10.84 -0.86
C LYS A 100 -17.59 10.33 -0.89
N GLY A 101 -18.01 9.68 0.19
CA GLY A 101 -19.37 9.12 0.31
C GLY A 101 -19.52 7.69 -0.22
N ALA A 102 -18.48 7.12 -0.83
CA ALA A 102 -18.46 5.70 -1.15
C ALA A 102 -18.66 4.86 0.12
N LYS A 103 -19.37 3.74 -0.03
CA LYS A 103 -19.46 2.75 1.04
C LYS A 103 -18.04 2.27 1.37
N ARG A 104 -17.77 2.05 2.66
CA ARG A 104 -16.46 1.55 3.13
C ARG A 104 -16.34 0.04 2.92
N GLU A 105 -16.63 -0.41 1.71
CA GLU A 105 -16.61 -1.81 1.29
C GLU A 105 -15.31 -2.09 0.55
N VAL A 106 -14.39 -2.77 1.24
CA VAL A 106 -13.10 -3.18 0.69
C VAL A 106 -13.15 -4.70 0.44
N PRO A 107 -12.67 -5.20 -0.71
CA PRO A 107 -12.67 -6.63 -0.98
C PRO A 107 -11.98 -7.44 0.12
N ALA A 108 -12.53 -8.60 0.47
CA ALA A 108 -12.00 -9.43 1.56
C ALA A 108 -10.51 -9.78 1.40
N ALA A 109 -10.06 -10.03 0.16
CA ALA A 109 -8.65 -10.29 -0.14
C ALA A 109 -7.72 -9.10 0.18
N ILE A 110 -8.22 -7.87 0.03
CA ILE A 110 -7.48 -6.64 0.31
C ILE A 110 -7.39 -6.37 1.82
N LEU A 111 -8.37 -6.85 2.59
CA LEU A 111 -8.35 -6.80 4.06
C LEU A 111 -7.43 -7.88 4.63
N SER A 112 -7.56 -9.12 4.15
CA SER A 112 -6.85 -10.27 4.69
C SER A 112 -5.34 -10.20 4.46
N GLN A 113 -4.88 -9.59 3.35
CA GLN A 113 -3.45 -9.36 3.12
C GLN A 113 -2.76 -8.59 4.25
N VAL A 114 -3.48 -7.76 5.03
CA VAL A 114 -2.92 -7.04 6.19
C VAL A 114 -3.47 -7.53 7.53
N GLY A 115 -4.02 -8.74 7.57
CA GLY A 115 -4.56 -9.37 8.77
C GLY A 115 -5.84 -8.71 9.29
N LYS A 116 -6.68 -8.16 8.41
CA LYS A 116 -8.00 -7.61 8.74
C LYS A 116 -9.11 -8.43 8.10
N SER A 117 -10.28 -8.43 8.74
CA SER A 117 -11.51 -9.06 8.23
C SER A 117 -12.59 -8.05 7.87
N GLU A 118 -12.49 -6.83 8.39
CA GLU A 118 -13.49 -5.77 8.22
C GLU A 118 -12.85 -4.38 8.24
N VAL A 119 -13.62 -3.39 7.78
CA VAL A 119 -13.25 -1.97 7.84
C VAL A 119 -14.04 -1.31 8.95
N ALA A 120 -13.35 -0.73 9.92
CA ALA A 120 -13.97 0.02 10.99
C ALA A 120 -14.68 1.29 10.45
N PRO A 121 -15.74 1.75 11.13
CA PRO A 121 -16.38 3.02 10.83
C PRO A 121 -15.38 4.18 10.79
N ARG A 122 -15.62 5.16 9.93
CA ARG A 122 -14.77 6.35 9.82
C ARG A 122 -14.74 7.07 11.17
N LYS A 123 -13.55 7.26 11.72
CA LYS A 123 -13.38 8.15 12.88
C LYS A 123 -13.81 9.55 12.44
N GLY A 124 -14.70 10.17 13.20
CA GLY A 124 -15.06 11.58 12.98
C GLY A 124 -13.80 12.44 13.01
N PRO A 125 -13.86 13.71 12.55
CA PRO A 125 -12.79 14.64 12.89
C PRO A 125 -12.59 14.55 14.41
N SER A 126 -11.35 14.33 14.85
CA SER A 126 -11.04 14.57 16.26
C SER A 126 -11.54 15.99 16.55
N SER A 127 -12.38 16.14 17.57
CA SER A 127 -12.63 17.46 18.15
C SER A 127 -11.27 18.15 18.25
N PRO A 128 -11.12 19.42 17.85
CA PRO A 128 -9.82 20.08 17.88
C PRO A 128 -9.27 19.94 19.30
N GLY A 129 -8.33 19.01 19.47
CA GLY A 129 -7.65 18.76 20.72
C GLY A 129 -6.89 20.04 21.01
N ASN A 130 -7.15 20.62 22.18
CA ASN A 130 -6.52 21.84 22.64
C ASN A 130 -4.99 21.73 22.44
N PRO A 131 -4.36 22.54 21.57
CA PRO A 131 -3.01 22.26 21.06
C PRO A 131 -1.87 22.53 22.06
N CYS A 132 -2.14 22.74 23.35
CA CYS A 132 -1.12 22.93 24.39
C CYS A 132 -1.63 22.49 25.77
N ARG A 133 -1.06 21.42 26.32
CA ARG A 133 -0.78 21.28 27.77
C ARG A 133 0.49 20.45 27.94
#